data_AF-A0A9W6L0X7-F1
#
_entry.id   AF-A0A9W6L0X7-F1
#
_cell.length_a   1.000
_cell.length_b   1.000
_cell.length_c   1.000
_cell.angle_alpha   90.00
_cell.angle_beta   90.00
_cell.angle_gamma   90.00
#
_symmetry.space_group_name_H-M   'P 1'
#
loop_
_entity.id
_entity.type
_entity.pdbx_description
1 polymer ?
#
loop_
_entity_poly.entity_id
_entity_poly.type
_entity_poly.pdbx_seq_one_letter_code
_entity_poly.pdbx_strand_id
1 'polypeptide(L)' 'MSTPRENEPEVRDVMVPEEQVHPDHREHAKTPHPVDDDELEARTEHERRQVDADR' A
#
# COMPACT_ATOMS: atom_id res chain seq x y z
N MET A 1 -46.58 -13.10 -8.76
CA MET A 1 -45.57 -12.94 -7.68
C MET A 1 -44.46 -13.91 -7.99
N SER A 2 -43.30 -13.43 -8.47
CA SER A 2 -42.15 -14.28 -8.77
C SER A 2 -41.45 -14.65 -7.46
N THR A 3 -41.22 -15.94 -7.23
CA THR A 3 -40.44 -16.42 -6.09
C THR A 3 -38.96 -16.11 -6.30
N PRO A 4 -38.20 -15.72 -5.27
CA PRO A 4 -36.75 -15.52 -5.39
C PRO A 4 -36.10 -16.84 -5.79
N ARG A 5 -35.14 -16.82 -6.73
CA ARG A 5 -34.36 -18.01 -7.07
C ARG A 5 -33.50 -18.37 -5.86
N GLU A 6 -33.71 -19.57 -5.32
CA GLU A 6 -33.09 -20.09 -4.08
C GLU A 6 -31.54 -20.23 -4.12
N ASN A 7 -30.87 -19.72 -5.16
CA ASN A 7 -29.43 -19.87 -5.37
C ASN A 7 -28.73 -18.59 -5.86
N GLU A 8 -29.38 -17.42 -5.80
CA GLU A 8 -28.71 -16.15 -6.11
C GLU A 8 -28.10 -15.57 -4.82
N PRO A 9 -26.77 -15.36 -4.76
CA PRO A 9 -26.14 -14.77 -3.58
C PRO A 9 -26.65 -13.34 -3.41
N GLU A 10 -27.14 -13.04 -2.22
CA GLU A 10 -27.67 -11.73 -1.87
C GLU A 10 -26.56 -10.85 -1.30
N VAL A 11 -26.72 -9.52 -1.37
CA VAL A 11 -25.72 -8.54 -0.87
C VAL A 11 -25.41 -8.72 0.63
N ARG A 12 -26.33 -9.35 1.37
CA ARG A 12 -26.16 -9.72 2.79
C ARG A 12 -25.26 -10.95 3.02
N ASP A 13 -24.92 -11.69 1.98
CA ASP A 13 -24.05 -12.86 2.05
C ASP A 13 -22.56 -12.51 1.95
N VAL A 14 -22.24 -11.21 1.86
CA VAL A 14 -20.86 -10.72 1.83
C VAL A 14 -20.30 -10.63 3.25
N MET A 15 -19.26 -11.40 3.53
CA MET A 15 -18.51 -11.32 4.79
C MET A 15 -17.77 -9.98 4.88
N VAL A 16 -17.82 -9.32 6.05
CA VAL A 16 -16.96 -8.17 6.34
C VAL A 16 -15.57 -8.69 6.67
N PRO A 17 -14.51 -8.28 5.96
CA PRO A 17 -13.15 -8.65 6.32
C PRO A 17 -12.80 -8.05 7.70
N GLU A 18 -12.50 -8.90 8.67
CA GLU A 18 -12.02 -8.48 9.99
C GLU A 18 -10.50 -8.63 10.02
N GLU A 19 -9.78 -7.52 9.91
CA GLU A 19 -8.32 -7.48 10.11
C GLU A 19 -8.02 -7.00 11.53
N GLN A 20 -7.40 -7.87 12.33
CA GLN A 20 -6.88 -7.48 13.64
C GLN A 20 -5.53 -6.79 13.45
N VAL A 21 -5.51 -5.47 13.62
CA VAL A 21 -4.27 -4.69 13.55
C VAL A 21 -3.40 -5.04 14.75
N HIS A 22 -2.33 -5.79 14.51
CA HIS A 22 -1.26 -6.00 15.47
C HIS A 22 -0.17 -4.98 15.19
N PRO A 23 -0.06 -3.90 15.98
CA PRO A 23 1.02 -2.95 15.78
C PRO A 23 2.34 -3.65 16.11
N ASP A 24 3.11 -3.97 15.07
CA ASP A 24 4.48 -4.42 15.24
C ASP A 24 5.35 -3.21 15.59
N HIS A 25 5.50 -2.98 16.88
CA HIS A 25 6.33 -1.90 17.40
C HIS A 25 7.84 -2.17 17.26
N ARG A 26 8.25 -3.37 16.80
CA ARG A 26 9.67 -3.71 16.62
C ARG A 26 10.19 -3.33 15.24
N GLU A 27 9.33 -3.32 14.21
CA GLU A 27 9.77 -3.14 12.81
C GLU A 27 9.39 -1.79 12.17
N HIS A 28 8.63 -0.94 12.86
CA HIS A 28 8.16 0.33 12.31
C HIS A 28 8.77 1.58 12.95
N ALA A 29 9.73 1.42 13.86
CA ALA A 29 10.61 2.52 14.22
C ALA A 29 11.60 2.74 13.07
N LYS A 30 11.11 3.29 11.94
CA LYS A 30 12.02 3.98 11.02
C LYS A 30 12.57 5.15 11.82
N THR A 31 13.73 4.96 12.42
CA THR A 31 14.53 6.07 12.93
C THR A 31 14.52 7.13 11.84
N PRO A 32 14.14 8.38 12.14
CA PRO A 32 14.30 9.44 11.16
C PRO A 32 15.75 9.41 10.73
N HIS A 33 16.00 9.02 9.48
CA HIS A 33 17.33 9.03 8.91
C HIS A 33 17.41 10.34 8.13
N PRO A 34 17.83 11.44 8.77
CA PRO A 34 18.13 12.65 8.01
C PRO A 34 19.25 12.26 7.04
N VAL A 35 18.91 12.23 5.75
CA VAL A 35 19.87 12.10 4.68
C VAL A 35 20.70 13.37 4.64
N ASP A 36 22.01 13.24 4.48
CA ASP A 36 22.87 14.39 4.24
C ASP A 36 22.66 14.95 2.82
N ASP A 37 23.19 16.15 2.58
CA ASP A 37 22.99 16.86 1.31
C ASP A 37 23.61 16.09 0.13
N ASP A 38 24.72 15.38 0.35
CA ASP A 38 25.42 14.59 -0.66
C ASP A 38 24.59 13.35 -1.07
N GLU A 39 23.99 12.65 -0.10
CA GLU A 39 23.09 11.53 -0.35
C GLU A 39 21.81 12.01 -1.07
N LEU A 40 21.29 13.18 -0.70
CA LEU A 40 20.14 13.78 -1.35
C LEU A 40 20.43 14.15 -2.81
N GLU A 41 21.60 14.72 -3.09
CA GLU A 41 22.05 15.02 -4.45
C GLU A 41 22.22 13.74 -5.28
N ALA A 42 22.86 12.71 -4.71
CA ALA A 42 23.03 11.42 -5.38
C ALA A 42 21.69 10.76 -5.75
N ARG A 43 20.70 10.83 -4.87
CA ARG A 43 19.33 10.33 -5.12
C ARG A 43 18.65 11.12 -6.23
N THR A 44 18.78 12.44 -6.20
CA THR A 44 18.21 13.34 -7.21
C THR A 44 18.80 13.05 -8.60
N GLU A 45 20.11 12.89 -8.71
CA GLU A 45 20.80 12.56 -9.97
C GLU A 45 20.45 11.16 -10.46
N HIS A 46 20.23 10.19 -9.56
CA HIS A 46 19.75 8.87 -9.94
C HIS A 46 18.33 8.90 -10.51
N GLU A 47 17.42 9.68 -9.90
CA GLU A 47 16.05 9.84 -10.41
C GLU A 47 16.02 10.55 -11.76
N ARG A 48 16.80 11.63 -11.94
CA ARG A 48 16.91 12.33 -13.23
C ARG A 48 17.33 11.38 -14.36
N ARG A 49 18.39 10.58 -14.13
CA ARG A 49 18.89 9.61 -15.12
C ARG A 49 17.86 8.56 -15.51
N GLN A 50 17.03 8.08 -14.58
CA GLN A 50 15.97 7.12 -14.91
C GLN A 50 14.89 7.77 -15.79
N VAL A 51 14.44 8.97 -15.43
CA VAL A 51 13.42 9.69 -16.21
C VAL A 51 13.92 10.01 -17.62
N ASP A 52 15.20 10.37 -17.77
CA ASP A 52 15.80 10.62 -19.07
C ASP A 52 16.07 9.34 -19.88
N ALA A 53 16.26 8.20 -19.21
CA ALA A 53 16.47 6.89 -19.87
C ALA A 53 15.18 6.29 -20.45
N ASP A 54 14.02 6.67 -19.90
CA ASP A 54 12.71 6.18 -20.32
C ASP A 54 12.07 7.05 -21.45
N ARG A 55 12.84 7.98 -22.04
CA ARG A 55 12.37 8.93 -23.08
C ARG A 55 13.05 8.72 -24.43
#